data_AF-A0A7W7VJX2-F1
#
_entry.id   AF-A0A7W7VJX2-F1
#
_cell.length_a   1.000
_cell.length_b   1.000
_cell.length_c   1.000
_cell.angle_alpha   90.00
_cell.angle_beta   90.00
_cell.angle_gamma   90.00
#
_symmetry.space_group_name_H-M   'P 1'
#
loop_
_entity.id
_entity.type
_entity.pdbx_description
1 polymer ?
#
loop_
_entity_poly.entity_id
_entity_poly.type
_entity_poly.pdbx_seq_one_letter_code
_entity_poly.pdbx_strand_id
1 'polypeptide(L)'
;MAWDVDRDDWRTFRVDRLRPRVPLGARFTPREIPGGDPAVFLAARVAAMWPFQASVRLPLPADHEKMRRMVTWGTIEEIDKGSCRLIIGADTPQSLAFLLSFLEIDFEVESSPELATALQHVAERFQRAAATGFAPASGT
;
A
#
# COMPACT_ATOMS: atom_id res chain seq x y z
N MET A 1 -4.42 7.89 14.73
CA MET A 1 -3.19 7.42 15.41
C MET A 1 -2.96 8.26 16.67
N ALA A 2 -2.41 7.69 17.72
CA ALA A 2 -2.09 8.40 18.96
C ALA A 2 -0.90 7.75 19.67
N TRP A 3 -0.26 8.49 20.58
CA TRP A 3 0.75 7.95 21.48
C TRP A 3 0.09 7.10 22.57
N ASP A 4 0.55 5.85 22.72
CA ASP A 4 0.15 4.96 23.79
C ASP A 4 1.12 5.12 24.96
N VAL A 5 0.67 5.74 26.06
CA VAL A 5 1.51 6.04 27.23
C VAL A 5 1.96 4.78 27.97
N ASP A 6 1.21 3.68 27.89
CA ASP A 6 1.56 2.44 28.58
C ASP A 6 2.64 1.67 27.81
N ARG A 7 2.73 1.91 26.50
CA ARG A 7 3.64 1.20 25.58
C ARG A 7 4.78 2.07 25.07
N ASP A 8 4.76 3.37 25.37
CA ASP A 8 5.74 4.36 24.95
C ASP A 8 6.00 4.34 23.42
N ASP A 9 4.92 4.17 22.64
CA ASP A 9 4.99 4.07 21.18
C ASP A 9 3.73 4.65 20.50
N TRP A 10 3.87 5.05 19.24
CA TRP A 10 2.77 5.46 18.37
C TRP A 10 1.93 4.25 17.96
N ARG A 11 0.60 4.34 18.12
CA ARG A 11 -0.33 3.26 17.76
C ARG A 11 -1.56 3.73 16.99
N THR A 12 -2.09 2.82 16.19
CA THR A 12 -3.34 3.00 15.44
C THR A 12 -4.51 2.56 16.30
N PHE A 13 -5.41 3.49 16.58
CA PHE A 13 -6.64 3.22 17.34
C PHE A 13 -7.85 3.36 16.42
N ARG A 14 -8.79 2.42 16.56
CA ARG A 14 -10.07 2.43 15.85
C ARG A 14 -10.99 3.49 16.44
N VAL A 15 -11.39 4.46 15.61
CA VAL A 15 -12.23 5.60 16.04
C VAL A 15 -13.57 5.13 16.61
N ASP A 16 -14.18 4.11 16.03
CA ASP A 16 -15.46 3.53 16.48
C ASP A 16 -15.40 2.87 17.87
N ARG A 17 -14.19 2.53 18.34
CA ARG A 17 -13.95 1.94 19.66
C ARG A 17 -13.51 2.96 20.70
N LEU A 18 -13.30 4.22 20.31
CA LEU A 18 -12.93 5.27 21.25
C LEU A 18 -14.16 5.69 22.06
N ARG A 19 -14.00 5.76 23.38
CA ARG A 19 -14.96 6.33 24.31
C ARG A 19 -14.35 7.60 24.90
N PRO A 20 -14.78 8.80 24.44
CA PRO A 20 -14.27 10.05 24.98
C PRO A 20 -14.57 10.12 26.49
N ARG A 21 -13.56 10.44 27.30
CA ARG A 21 -13.77 10.83 28.69
C ARG A 21 -13.93 12.35 28.73
N VAL A 22 -15.01 12.81 29.35
CA VAL A 22 -15.32 14.24 29.51
C VAL A 22 -15.29 14.58 31.01
N PRO A 23 -14.60 15.65 31.43
CA PRO A 23 -13.85 16.61 30.61
C PRO A 23 -12.63 15.97 29.93
N LEU A 24 -12.25 16.52 28.77
CA LEU A 24 -11.02 16.11 28.09
C LEU A 24 -9.85 16.23 29.08
N GLY A 25 -8.96 15.25 29.05
CA GLY A 25 -7.83 15.17 29.98
C GLY A 25 -6.90 16.40 29.92
N ALA A 26 -5.92 16.41 30.81
CA ALA A 26 -4.92 17.48 30.89
C ALA A 26 -4.25 17.75 29.53
N ARG A 27 -3.85 19.01 29.32
CA ARG A 27 -3.07 19.39 28.13
C ARG A 27 -1.76 18.59 28.10
N PHE A 28 -1.32 18.23 26.90
CA PHE A 28 -0.04 17.55 26.68
C PHE A 28 0.73 18.25 25.57
N THR A 29 2.06 18.15 25.61
CA THR A 29 2.93 18.59 24.52
C THR A 29 2.82 17.60 23.36
N PRO A 30 2.45 18.03 22.15
CA PRO A 30 2.46 17.16 20.97
C PRO A 30 3.83 16.50 20.81
N ARG A 31 3.84 15.18 20.64
CA ARG A 31 5.07 14.43 20.33
C ARG A 31 5.33 14.49 18.84
N GLU A 32 6.60 14.56 18.46
CA GLU A 32 7.00 14.48 17.06
C GLU A 32 6.69 13.10 16.48
N ILE A 33 6.12 13.09 15.28
CA ILE A 33 5.90 11.87 14.51
C ILE A 33 7.17 11.61 13.72
N PRO A 34 7.76 10.40 13.78
CA PRO A 34 8.90 10.06 12.95
C PRO A 34 8.60 10.32 11.46
N GLY A 35 9.44 11.11 10.80
CA GLY A 35 9.24 11.51 9.41
C GLY A 35 8.26 12.67 9.17
N GLY A 36 7.65 13.23 10.22
CA GLY A 36 6.87 14.48 10.18
C GLY A 36 5.47 14.39 9.56
N ASP A 37 5.20 13.41 8.70
CA ASP A 37 3.89 13.20 8.07
C ASP A 37 3.12 12.02 8.74
N PRO A 38 2.01 12.29 9.45
CA PRO A 38 1.17 11.26 10.06
C PRO A 38 0.62 10.22 9.07
N ALA A 39 0.33 10.61 7.82
CA ALA A 39 -0.22 9.73 6.80
C ALA A 39 0.84 8.75 6.30
N VAL A 40 2.05 9.24 6.01
CA VAL A 40 3.20 8.41 5.59
C VAL A 40 3.57 7.43 6.71
N PHE A 41 3.68 7.91 7.95
CA PHE A 41 4.00 7.05 9.09
C PHE A 41 2.93 5.97 9.33
N LEU A 42 1.65 6.31 9.22
CA LEU A 42 0.55 5.34 9.34
C LEU A 42 0.58 4.32 8.20
N ALA A 43 0.77 4.75 6.95
CA ALA A 43 0.85 3.87 5.79
C ALA A 43 1.98 2.84 5.95
N ALA A 44 3.17 3.27 6.39
CA ALA A 44 4.29 2.38 6.67
C ALA A 44 4.00 1.35 7.77
N ARG A 45 3.39 1.78 8.89
CA ARG A 45 3.04 0.89 10.01
C ARG A 45 1.92 -0.10 9.65
N VAL A 46 0.96 0.32 8.83
CA VAL A 46 -0.08 -0.58 8.29
C VAL A 46 0.54 -1.58 7.33
N ALA A 47 1.41 -1.14 6.41
CA ALA A 47 2.16 -2.03 5.53
C ALA A 47 2.98 -3.08 6.31
N ALA A 48 3.57 -2.69 7.45
CA ALA A 48 4.31 -3.58 8.37
C ALA A 48 3.46 -4.60 9.15
N MET A 49 2.13 -4.44 9.17
CA MET A 49 1.24 -5.35 9.89
C MET A 49 0.81 -6.57 9.05
N TRP A 50 0.98 -6.50 7.73
CA TRP A 50 0.51 -7.56 6.84
C TRP A 50 1.47 -8.75 6.79
N PRO A 51 0.93 -9.99 6.71
CA PRO A 51 1.76 -11.19 6.68
C PRO A 51 2.60 -11.33 5.40
N PHE A 52 2.17 -10.68 4.30
CA PHE A 52 2.94 -10.62 3.06
C PHE A 52 3.32 -9.18 2.75
N GLN A 53 4.61 -8.97 2.53
CA GLN A 53 5.18 -7.70 2.11
C GLN A 53 5.96 -7.89 0.83
N ALA A 54 5.95 -6.87 -0.03
CA ALA A 54 6.76 -6.84 -1.23
C ALA A 54 7.29 -5.43 -1.48
N SER A 55 8.46 -5.37 -2.10
CA SER A 55 9.01 -4.15 -2.68
C SER A 55 9.05 -4.28 -4.20
N VAL A 56 8.57 -3.26 -4.88
CA VAL A 56 8.66 -3.14 -6.34
C VAL A 56 9.34 -1.84 -6.71
N ARG A 57 10.20 -1.90 -7.74
CA ARG A 57 10.80 -0.72 -8.35
C ARG A 57 9.89 -0.20 -9.46
N LEU A 58 9.67 1.10 -9.46
CA LEU A 58 8.87 1.82 -10.45
C LEU A 58 9.78 2.77 -11.22
N PRO A 59 9.70 2.82 -12.56
CA PRO A 59 10.51 3.70 -13.40
C PRO A 59 9.93 5.12 -13.46
N LEU A 60 9.55 5.66 -12.30
CA LEU A 60 9.05 7.02 -12.15
C LEU A 60 9.66 7.70 -10.91
N PRO A 61 9.82 9.03 -10.94
CA PRO A 61 10.18 9.82 -9.76
C PRO A 61 9.17 9.62 -8.61
N ALA A 62 9.66 9.72 -7.37
CA ALA A 62 8.81 9.55 -6.18
C ALA A 62 7.69 10.61 -6.06
N ASP A 63 7.88 11.80 -6.62
CA ASP A 63 6.92 12.92 -6.59
C ASP A 63 5.93 12.91 -7.77
N HIS A 64 6.03 11.92 -8.67
CA HIS A 64 5.18 11.81 -9.84
C HIS A 64 3.68 11.67 -9.46
N GLU A 65 2.76 12.27 -10.24
CA GLU A 65 1.33 12.30 -9.87
C GLU A 65 0.70 10.92 -9.64
N LYS A 66 1.13 9.91 -10.40
CA LYS A 66 0.70 8.50 -10.26
C LYS A 66 1.04 7.94 -8.87
N MET A 67 2.13 8.40 -8.25
CA MET A 67 2.58 7.95 -6.94
C MET A 67 1.65 8.40 -5.81
N ARG A 68 0.92 9.52 -5.98
CA ARG A 68 -0.06 10.00 -4.98
C ARG A 68 -1.20 9.02 -4.72
N ARG A 69 -1.52 8.15 -5.67
CA ARG A 69 -2.50 7.07 -5.47
C ARG A 69 -1.91 5.88 -4.73
N MET A 70 -0.59 5.69 -4.80
CA MET A 70 0.08 4.51 -4.24
C MET A 70 0.38 4.65 -2.76
N VAL A 71 0.54 5.87 -2.26
CA VAL A 71 0.75 6.13 -0.82
C VAL A 71 -0.43 5.65 0.05
N THR A 72 -1.60 5.38 -0.52
CA THR A 72 -2.72 4.78 0.23
C THR A 72 -2.56 3.28 0.45
N TRP A 73 -1.72 2.61 -0.35
CA TRP A 73 -1.51 1.15 -0.30
C TRP A 73 -0.16 0.77 0.30
N GLY A 74 0.77 1.72 0.40
CA GLY A 74 2.11 1.46 0.87
C GLY A 74 2.94 2.73 1.07
N THR A 75 4.25 2.55 1.17
CA THR A 75 5.23 3.64 1.32
C THR A 75 6.07 3.75 0.07
N ILE A 76 6.44 4.97 -0.30
CA ILE A 76 7.28 5.25 -1.46
C ILE A 76 8.63 5.76 -0.98
N GLU A 77 9.70 5.14 -1.44
CA GLU A 77 11.08 5.53 -1.17
C GLU A 77 11.74 5.96 -2.49
N GLU A 78 12.37 7.13 -2.50
CA GLU A 78 13.17 7.56 -3.65
C GLU A 78 14.41 6.67 -3.79
N ILE A 79 14.67 6.17 -5.01
CA ILE A 79 15.93 5.48 -5.33
C ILE A 79 16.87 6.47 -6.03
N ASP A 80 16.35 7.15 -7.06
CA ASP A 80 17.04 8.17 -7.83
C ASP A 80 16.00 9.12 -8.49
N LYS A 81 16.49 10.11 -9.26
CA LYS A 81 15.64 11.11 -9.93
C LYS A 81 14.63 10.55 -10.93
N GLY A 82 14.78 9.30 -11.36
CA GLY A 82 13.93 8.66 -12.35
C GLY A 82 13.21 7.43 -11.85
N SER A 83 13.46 6.98 -10.61
CA SER A 83 12.87 5.76 -10.08
C SER A 83 12.65 5.80 -8.57
N CYS A 84 11.61 5.09 -8.15
CA CYS A 84 11.26 4.94 -6.75
C CYS A 84 10.94 3.48 -6.44
N ARG A 85 10.92 3.16 -5.15
CA ARG A 85 10.50 1.88 -4.59
C ARG A 85 9.14 2.04 -3.92
N LEU A 86 8.20 1.16 -4.24
CA LEU A 86 6.95 1.03 -3.52
C LEU A 86 7.05 -0.20 -2.60
N ILE A 87 6.88 0.03 -1.30
CA ILE A 87 6.77 -1.02 -0.27
C ILE A 87 5.30 -1.18 0.09
N ILE A 88 4.75 -2.37 -0.14
CA ILE A 88 3.32 -2.68 -0.01
C ILE A 88 3.11 -3.96 0.78
N GLY A 89 1.99 -4.05 1.50
CA GLY A 89 1.61 -5.24 2.26
C GLY A 89 0.14 -5.63 2.05
N ALA A 90 -0.15 -6.94 2.13
CA ALA A 90 -1.52 -7.46 2.09
C ALA A 90 -1.65 -8.84 2.78
N ASP A 91 -2.90 -9.31 2.96
CA ASP A 91 -3.20 -10.63 3.55
C ASP A 91 -2.71 -11.82 2.72
N THR A 92 -2.58 -11.64 1.40
CA THR A 92 -2.17 -12.70 0.47
C THR A 92 -1.32 -12.15 -0.67
N PRO A 93 -0.46 -12.97 -1.29
CA PRO A 93 0.26 -12.59 -2.51
C PRO A 93 -0.68 -12.19 -3.67
N GLN A 94 -1.86 -12.79 -3.75
CA GLN A 94 -2.86 -12.47 -4.77
C GLN A 94 -3.47 -11.07 -4.56
N SER A 95 -3.67 -10.67 -3.30
CA SER A 95 -4.11 -9.32 -2.96
C SER A 95 -3.05 -8.27 -3.37
N LEU A 96 -1.76 -8.57 -3.18
CA LEU A 96 -0.66 -7.70 -3.67
C LEU A 96 -0.70 -7.56 -5.20
N ALA A 97 -0.79 -8.67 -5.93
CA ALA A 97 -0.87 -8.66 -7.40
C ALA A 97 -2.09 -7.86 -7.90
N PHE A 98 -3.24 -7.99 -7.23
CA PHE A 98 -4.43 -7.21 -7.55
C PHE A 98 -4.24 -5.70 -7.30
N LEU A 99 -3.66 -5.30 -6.16
CA LEU A 99 -3.37 -3.89 -5.86
C LEU A 99 -2.40 -3.28 -6.89
N LEU A 100 -1.36 -4.03 -7.28
CA LEU A 100 -0.39 -3.58 -8.28
C LEU A 100 -1.00 -3.46 -9.69
N SER A 101 -2.11 -4.15 -9.99
CA SER A 101 -2.77 -4.04 -11.30
C SER A 101 -3.32 -2.63 -11.59
N PHE A 102 -3.54 -1.80 -10.56
CA PHE A 102 -3.98 -0.42 -10.71
C PHE A 102 -2.86 0.56 -11.10
N LEU A 103 -1.60 0.13 -11.11
CA LEU A 103 -0.46 1.00 -11.36
C LEU A 103 -0.45 1.59 -12.78
N GLU A 104 -0.96 0.84 -13.77
CA GLU A 104 -0.92 1.21 -15.20
C GLU A 104 0.47 1.72 -15.63
N ILE A 105 1.53 1.15 -15.03
CA ILE A 105 2.94 1.37 -15.33
C ILE A 105 3.68 0.05 -15.11
N ASP A 106 4.75 -0.14 -15.86
CA ASP A 106 5.65 -1.27 -15.64
C ASP A 106 6.37 -1.14 -14.31
N PHE A 107 6.71 -2.28 -13.71
CA PHE A 107 7.42 -2.36 -12.44
C PHE A 107 8.26 -3.62 -12.37
N GLU A 108 9.30 -3.60 -11.52
CA GLU A 108 10.17 -4.74 -11.27
C GLU A 108 9.94 -5.22 -9.83
N VAL A 109 9.75 -6.52 -9.64
CA VAL A 109 9.64 -7.11 -8.29
C VAL A 109 11.05 -7.28 -7.71
N GLU A 110 11.35 -6.59 -6.61
CA GLU A 110 12.65 -6.66 -5.95
C GLU A 110 12.65 -7.65 -4.77
N SER A 111 11.49 -7.84 -4.11
CA SER A 111 11.32 -8.81 -3.03
C SER A 111 9.95 -9.49 -3.10
N SER A 112 9.91 -10.76 -2.66
CA SER A 112 8.79 -11.73 -2.71
C SER A 112 8.68 -12.57 -4.00
N PRO A 113 9.27 -13.78 -4.00
CA PRO A 113 8.98 -14.82 -5.02
C PRO A 113 7.50 -15.20 -5.09
N GLU A 114 6.78 -15.10 -3.97
CA GLU A 114 5.35 -15.37 -3.89
C GLU A 114 4.55 -14.35 -4.69
N LEU A 115 4.94 -13.07 -4.67
CA LEU A 115 4.35 -12.03 -5.51
C LEU A 115 4.60 -12.32 -6.99
N ALA A 116 5.82 -12.66 -7.38
CA ALA A 116 6.15 -12.99 -8.76
C ALA A 116 5.26 -14.13 -9.30
N THR A 117 5.07 -15.17 -8.49
CA THR A 117 4.19 -16.31 -8.79
C THR A 117 2.72 -15.87 -8.88
N ALA A 118 2.26 -15.02 -7.96
CA ALA A 118 0.88 -14.51 -7.98
C ALA A 118 0.61 -13.65 -9.23
N LEU A 119 1.56 -12.81 -9.64
CA LEU A 119 1.46 -12.00 -10.86
C LEU A 119 1.32 -12.88 -12.11
N GLN A 120 2.11 -13.95 -12.23
CA GLN A 120 2.00 -14.91 -13.33
C GLN A 120 0.59 -15.54 -13.38
N HIS A 121 0.10 -16.06 -12.26
CA HIS A 121 -1.23 -16.66 -12.20
C HIS A 121 -2.35 -15.66 -12.55
N VAL A 122 -2.25 -14.40 -12.09
CA VAL A 122 -3.23 -13.35 -12.42
C VAL A 122 -3.17 -13.01 -13.91
N ALA A 123 -1.98 -12.85 -14.47
CA ALA A 123 -1.78 -12.55 -15.89
C ALA A 123 -2.37 -13.65 -16.78
N GLU A 124 -2.05 -14.91 -16.52
CA GLU A 124 -2.61 -16.04 -17.27
C GLU A 124 -4.14 -16.10 -17.18
N ARG A 125 -4.70 -15.84 -16.00
CA ARG A 125 -6.16 -15.83 -15.80
C ARG A 125 -6.84 -14.73 -16.61
N PHE A 126 -6.27 -13.52 -16.60
CA PHE A 126 -6.81 -12.39 -17.37
C PHE A 126 -6.65 -12.60 -18.87
N GLN A 127 -5.53 -13.18 -19.32
CA GLN A 127 -5.35 -13.57 -20.73
C GLN A 127 -6.41 -14.57 -21.19
N ARG A 128 -6.67 -15.64 -20.42
CA ARG A 128 -7.72 -16.61 -20.74
C ARG A 128 -9.11 -15.98 -20.80
N ALA A 129 -9.42 -15.10 -19.84
CA ALA A 129 -10.71 -14.40 -19.80
C ALA A 129 -10.90 -13.48 -21.01
N ALA A 130 -9.87 -12.74 -21.41
CA ALA A 130 -9.91 -11.90 -22.61
C ALA A 130 -10.07 -12.72 -23.89
N ALA A 131 -9.47 -13.91 -23.97
CA ALA A 131 -9.58 -14.79 -25.13
C ALA A 131 -10.95 -15.49 -25.27
N THR A 132 -11.68 -15.67 -24.16
CA THR A 132 -12.99 -16.34 -24.15
C THR A 132 -14.18 -15.37 -24.25
N GLY A 133 -13.95 -14.06 -24.08
CA GLY A 133 -15.00 -13.06 -23.94
C GLY A 133 -15.02 -12.01 -25.04
N PHE A 134 -15.78 -12.28 -26.10
CA PHE A 134 -16.65 -11.36 -26.87
C PHE A 134 -16.78 -11.91 -28.31
N ALA A 135 -17.78 -12.75 -28.54
CA ALA A 135 -18.26 -12.99 -29.89
C ALA A 135 -19.14 -11.77 -30.26
N PRO A 136 -18.72 -10.88 -31.18
CA PRO A 136 -19.65 -9.89 -31.69
C PRO A 136 -20.84 -10.63 -32.29
N ALA A 137 -22.06 -10.26 -31.90
CA ALA A 137 -23.25 -10.80 -32.54
C ALA A 137 -23.14 -10.50 -34.04
N SER A 138 -23.01 -11.54 -34.86
CA SER A 138 -23.07 -11.43 -36.31
C SER A 138 -24.45 -10.90 -36.69
N GLY A 139 -24.56 -9.59 -36.90
CA GLY A 139 -25.76 -8.96 -37.44
C GLY A 139 -26.06 -9.52 -38.81
N THR A 140 -27.28 -10.02 -38.97
CA THR A 140 -27.86 -10.52 -40.24
C THR A 140 -28.40 -9.36 -41.06
#